data_AF-A0A8X6SRZ5-F1
#
_entry.id   AF-A0A8X6SRZ5-F1
#
_cell.length_a   1.000
_cell.length_b   1.000
_cell.length_c   1.000
_cell.angle_alpha   90.00
_cell.angle_beta   90.00
_cell.angle_gamma   90.00
#
_symmetry.space_group_name_H-M   'P 1'
#
loop_
_entity.id
_entity.type
_entity.pdbx_description
1 polymer ?
#
loop_
_entity_poly.entity_id
_entity_poly.type
_entity_poly.pdbx_seq_one_letter_code
_entity_poly.pdbx_strand_id
1 'polypeptide(L)'
;MDFFLLSYKELDVWGLPISSVEDFIPRVSVAAERICDLPGIFWNVKSSMHRHYSACHTSSGQPHASTLPRVTFNQAQVRTEEGSPVQLPCVAQGNPPPTYRYVNLKAF
;
A
#
# COMPACT_ATOMS: atom_id res chain seq x y z
N MET A 1 0.51 7.35 15.82
CA MET A 1 -0.44 7.13 16.94
C MET A 1 0.04 7.80 18.22
N ASP A 2 1.32 8.16 18.29
CA ASP A 2 2.01 8.68 19.48
C ASP A 2 1.63 10.11 19.87
N PHE A 3 1.28 10.95 18.87
CA PHE A 3 0.90 12.34 19.10
C PHE A 3 -0.35 12.49 19.99
N PHE A 4 -1.34 11.64 19.79
CA PHE A 4 -2.59 11.69 20.57
C PHE A 4 -2.39 11.20 22.02
N LEU A 5 -1.50 10.21 22.24
CA LEU A 5 -1.24 9.68 23.58
C LEU A 5 -0.43 10.65 24.45
N LEU A 6 0.47 11.44 23.85
CA LEU A 6 1.20 12.50 24.55
C LEU A 6 0.27 13.64 25.00
N SER A 7 -0.69 14.06 24.17
CA SER A 7 -1.62 15.14 24.54
C SER A 7 -2.56 14.74 25.68
N TYR A 8 -2.94 13.46 25.81
CA TYR A 8 -3.70 12.98 26.97
C TYR A 8 -2.89 12.98 28.28
N LYS A 9 -1.57 12.85 28.21
CA LYS A 9 -0.69 12.95 29.38
C LYS A 9 -0.56 14.40 29.88
N GLU A 10 -0.67 15.37 28.98
CA GLU A 10 -0.55 16.80 29.28
C GLU A 10 -1.85 17.41 29.83
N LEU A 11 -3.00 16.78 29.59
CA LEU A 11 -4.31 17.18 30.11
C LEU A 11 -4.67 16.60 31.49
N ASP A 12 -3.69 16.04 32.20
CA ASP A 12 -3.81 15.49 33.56
C ASP A 12 -4.89 14.40 33.72
N VAL A 13 -5.20 13.66 32.64
CA VAL A 13 -6.15 12.53 32.68
C VAL A 13 -5.72 11.47 33.71
N TRP A 14 -4.43 11.42 34.05
CA TRP A 14 -3.82 10.48 35.01
C TRP A 14 -3.49 11.09 36.38
N GLY A 15 -3.88 12.33 36.67
CA GLY A 15 -3.53 13.04 37.92
C GLY A 15 -4.20 12.49 39.19
N LEU A 16 -5.34 11.79 39.03
CA LEU A 16 -6.03 11.08 40.11
C LEU A 16 -6.16 9.59 39.77
N PRO A 17 -6.01 8.67 40.76
CA PRO A 17 -6.11 7.24 40.53
C PRO A 17 -7.51 6.88 40.02
N ILE A 18 -7.55 6.18 38.89
CA ILE A 18 -8.80 5.72 38.26
C ILE A 18 -9.32 4.54 39.08
N SER A 19 -10.53 4.69 39.64
CA SER A 19 -11.13 3.70 40.53
C SER A 19 -12.07 2.73 39.82
N SER A 20 -12.58 3.08 38.62
CA SER A 20 -13.51 2.27 37.82
C SER A 20 -13.46 2.67 36.34
N VAL A 21 -13.91 1.78 35.45
CA VAL A 21 -14.14 2.08 34.03
C VAL A 21 -15.18 3.20 33.86
N GLU A 22 -16.15 3.26 34.77
CA GLU A 22 -17.20 4.30 34.79
C GLU A 22 -16.65 5.69 35.13
N ASP A 23 -15.50 5.78 35.81
CA ASP A 23 -14.73 7.02 36.04
C ASP A 23 -13.80 7.32 34.86
N PHE A 24 -13.25 6.28 34.24
CA PHE A 24 -12.30 6.42 33.13
C PHE A 24 -12.94 7.01 31.87
N ILE A 25 -14.08 6.48 31.43
CA ILE A 25 -14.75 6.92 30.20
C ILE A 25 -15.08 8.42 30.21
N PRO A 26 -15.74 9.01 31.23
CA PRO A 26 -16.04 10.42 31.23
C PRO A 26 -14.77 11.30 31.25
N ARG A 27 -13.70 10.88 31.92
CA ARG A 27 -12.43 11.62 31.95
C ARG A 27 -11.75 11.67 30.59
N VAL A 28 -11.75 10.55 29.86
CA VAL A 28 -11.21 10.49 28.49
C VAL A 28 -12.07 11.33 27.55
N SER A 29 -13.41 11.24 27.64
CA SER A 29 -14.31 12.03 26.80
C SER A 29 -14.11 13.54 26.99
N VAL A 30 -14.04 14.03 28.24
CA VAL A 30 -13.79 15.45 28.54
C VAL A 30 -12.42 15.91 28.05
N ALA A 31 -11.39 15.07 28.18
CA ALA A 31 -10.06 15.39 27.65
C ALA A 31 -10.06 15.42 26.12
N ALA A 32 -10.75 14.49 25.46
CA ALA A 32 -10.88 14.44 24.02
C ALA A 32 -11.61 15.69 23.48
N GLU A 33 -12.68 16.14 24.15
CA GLU A 33 -13.37 17.39 23.81
C GLU A 33 -12.44 18.60 23.91
N ARG A 34 -11.67 18.71 25.00
CA ARG A 34 -10.67 19.80 25.15
C ARG A 34 -9.63 19.77 24.04
N ILE A 35 -9.16 18.59 23.63
CA ILE A 35 -8.20 18.46 22.51
C ILE A 35 -8.84 18.91 21.19
N CYS A 36 -10.12 18.60 20.97
CA CYS A 36 -10.87 19.02 19.80
C CYS A 36 -11.12 20.53 19.77
N ASP A 37 -11.26 21.15 20.96
CA ASP A 37 -11.48 22.59 21.11
C ASP A 37 -10.19 23.41 21.02
N LEU A 38 -9.00 22.81 21.15
CA LEU A 38 -7.74 23.53 20.96
C LEU A 38 -7.63 23.99 19.49
N PRO A 39 -7.71 25.31 19.23
CA PRO A 39 -7.69 25.82 17.87
C PRO A 39 -6.32 25.52 17.24
N GLY A 40 -6.36 24.82 16.11
CA GLY A 40 -5.18 24.61 15.27
C GLY A 40 -4.56 23.22 15.33
N ILE A 41 -4.59 22.46 16.42
CA ILE A 41 -3.92 21.14 16.43
C ILE A 41 -4.64 20.15 15.52
N PHE A 42 -5.93 19.92 15.78
CA PHE A 42 -6.74 19.00 14.97
C PHE A 42 -6.85 19.50 13.52
N TRP A 43 -7.03 20.82 13.36
CA TRP A 43 -7.06 21.46 12.05
C TRP A 43 -5.75 21.25 11.28
N ASN A 44 -4.60 21.50 11.89
CA ASN A 44 -3.30 21.37 11.25
C ASN A 44 -2.98 19.91 10.91
N VAL A 45 -3.33 18.96 11.77
CA VAL A 45 -3.19 17.52 11.49
C VAL A 45 -4.08 17.12 10.31
N LYS A 46 -5.35 17.54 10.32
CA LYS A 46 -6.30 17.28 9.22
C LYS A 46 -5.83 17.91 7.91
N SER A 47 -5.40 19.17 7.93
CA SER A 47 -4.88 19.89 6.76
C SER A 47 -3.55 19.31 6.27
N SER A 48 -2.69 18.83 7.17
CA SER A 48 -1.45 18.14 6.80
C SER A 48 -1.74 16.80 6.12
N MET A 49 -2.64 16.00 6.69
CA MET A 49 -3.03 14.72 6.12
C MET A 49 -3.71 14.89 4.77
N HIS A 50 -4.58 15.89 4.63
CA HIS A 50 -5.19 16.25 3.34
C HIS A 50 -4.15 16.67 2.31
N ARG A 51 -3.17 17.51 2.68
CA ARG A 51 -2.07 17.92 1.78
C ARG A 51 -1.24 16.72 1.32
N HIS A 52 -0.91 15.80 2.21
CA HIS A 52 -0.18 14.59 1.86
C HIS A 52 -1.01 13.64 1.00
N TYR A 53 -2.30 13.46 1.30
CA TYR A 53 -3.20 12.66 0.48
C TYR A 53 -3.31 13.21 -0.94
N SER A 54 -3.55 14.52 -1.09
CA SER A 54 -3.59 15.16 -2.40
C SER A 54 -2.25 15.08 -3.14
N ALA A 55 -1.13 15.24 -2.44
CA ALA A 55 0.21 15.07 -3.04
C ALA A 55 0.43 13.63 -3.53
N CYS A 56 0.09 12.62 -2.73
CA CYS A 56 0.17 11.20 -3.13
C CYS A 56 -0.80 10.85 -4.28
N HIS A 57 -2.01 11.41 -4.26
CA HIS A 57 -2.97 11.26 -5.35
C HIS A 57 -2.45 11.84 -6.66
N THR A 58 -1.74 12.97 -6.59
CA THR A 58 -1.17 13.63 -7.78
C THR A 58 0.17 13.04 -8.19
N SER A 59 0.93 12.45 -7.25
CA SER A 59 2.22 11.78 -7.49
C SER A 59 2.07 10.31 -7.87
N SER A 60 0.85 9.77 -7.86
CA SER A 60 0.50 8.63 -8.70
C SER A 60 0.65 9.09 -10.15
N GLY A 61 1.90 9.11 -10.64
CA GLY A 61 2.16 9.12 -12.07
C GLY A 61 1.20 8.14 -12.70
N GLN A 62 0.48 8.61 -13.73
CA GLN A 62 -0.49 7.85 -14.51
C GLN A 62 -0.15 6.36 -14.43
N PRO A 63 -0.97 5.50 -13.80
CA PRO A 63 -0.73 4.08 -13.91
C PRO A 63 -0.87 3.78 -15.40
N HIS A 64 0.27 3.75 -16.11
CA HIS A 64 0.33 3.23 -17.45
C HIS A 64 -0.36 1.89 -17.36
N ALA A 65 -1.48 1.75 -18.06
CA ALA A 65 -2.41 0.64 -17.86
C ALA A 65 -1.61 -0.66 -17.73
N SER A 66 -1.63 -1.24 -16.53
CA SER A 66 -0.92 -2.49 -16.27
C SER A 66 -1.60 -3.54 -17.12
N THR A 67 -0.87 -4.08 -18.09
CA THR A 67 -1.40 -5.02 -19.06
C THR A 67 -0.74 -6.36 -18.81
N LEU A 68 -1.57 -7.38 -18.56
CA LEU A 68 -1.07 -8.73 -18.31
C LEU A 68 -0.21 -9.24 -19.49
N PRO A 69 0.85 -10.02 -19.22
CA PRO A 69 1.61 -10.70 -20.26
C PRO A 69 0.72 -11.53 -21.19
N ARG A 70 0.79 -11.25 -22.49
CA ARG A 70 0.11 -12.01 -23.53
C ARG A 70 1.14 -12.44 -24.57
N VAL A 71 1.24 -13.75 -24.82
CA VAL A 71 2.08 -14.30 -25.90
C VAL A 71 1.50 -13.85 -27.24
N THR A 72 2.28 -13.11 -28.01
CA THR A 72 1.91 -12.61 -29.35
C THR A 72 2.46 -13.49 -30.45
N PHE A 73 3.56 -14.20 -30.21
CA PHE A 73 4.15 -15.12 -31.18
C PHE A 73 4.86 -16.28 -30.47
N ASN A 74 4.65 -17.49 -30.97
CA ASN A 74 5.41 -18.67 -30.59
C ASN A 74 5.55 -19.65 -31.77
N GLN A 75 6.54 -20.53 -31.71
CA GLN A 75 6.62 -21.70 -32.60
C GLN A 75 6.35 -22.97 -31.79
N ALA A 76 5.21 -23.62 -32.06
CA ALA A 76 4.77 -24.82 -31.35
C ALA A 76 5.50 -26.09 -31.78
N GLN A 77 5.95 -26.15 -33.04
CA GLN A 77 6.67 -27.29 -33.58
C GLN A 77 7.80 -26.79 -34.47
N VAL A 78 9.00 -27.33 -34.25
CA VAL A 78 10.17 -27.11 -35.10
C VAL A 78 10.67 -28.47 -35.55
N ARG A 79 10.94 -28.63 -36.84
CA ARG A 79 11.58 -29.82 -37.42
C ARG A 79 12.99 -29.42 -37.80
N THR A 80 13.98 -30.19 -37.36
CA THR A 80 15.39 -29.89 -37.58
C THR A 80 16.17 -31.20 -37.68
N GLU A 81 17.34 -31.13 -38.30
CA GLU A 81 18.23 -32.29 -38.44
C GLU A 81 18.97 -32.57 -37.13
N GLU A 82 19.35 -33.82 -36.91
CA GLU A 82 20.11 -34.19 -35.71
C GLU A 82 21.46 -33.46 -35.68
N GLY A 83 21.81 -32.90 -34.51
CA GLY A 83 23.03 -32.11 -34.33
C GLY A 83 22.92 -30.63 -34.74
N SER A 84 21.80 -30.21 -35.33
CA SER A 84 21.57 -28.79 -35.65
C SER A 84 20.99 -27.99 -34.46
N PRO A 85 21.37 -26.71 -34.29
CA PRO A 85 20.82 -25.87 -33.24
C PRO A 85 19.36 -25.50 -33.52
N VAL A 86 18.48 -25.66 -32.52
CA VAL A 86 17.06 -25.32 -32.63
C VAL A 86 16.75 -23.96 -32.00
N GLN A 87 15.95 -23.13 -32.68
CA GLN A 87 15.43 -21.88 -32.14
C GLN A 87 13.96 -22.05 -31.76
N LEU A 88 13.60 -21.67 -30.53
CA LEU A 88 12.23 -21.69 -30.01
C LEU A 88 11.79 -20.27 -29.65
N PRO A 89 11.40 -19.46 -30.65
CA PRO A 89 10.98 -18.09 -30.42
C PRO A 89 9.69 -18.03 -29.60
N CYS A 90 9.66 -17.15 -28.61
CA CYS A 90 8.50 -16.80 -27.81
C CYS A 90 8.53 -15.30 -27.55
N VAL A 91 7.49 -14.58 -28.00
CA VAL A 91 7.36 -13.14 -27.83
C VAL A 91 6.05 -12.88 -27.09
N ALA A 92 6.12 -12.12 -26.01
CA ALA A 92 4.99 -11.69 -25.22
C ALA A 92 5.03 -10.17 -25.02
N GLN A 93 3.85 -9.55 -24.99
CA GLN A 93 3.65 -8.15 -24.67
C GLN A 93 2.97 -8.02 -23.31
N GLY A 94 3.40 -7.05 -22.51
CA GLY A 94 2.87 -6.79 -21.18
C GLY A 94 3.49 -5.53 -20.60
N ASN A 95 2.80 -4.95 -19.62
CA ASN A 95 3.29 -3.85 -18.83
C ASN A 95 3.01 -4.17 -17.35
N PRO A 96 4.03 -4.42 -16.51
CA PRO A 96 5.48 -4.33 -16.80
C PRO A 96 5.96 -5.41 -17.80
N PRO A 97 7.16 -5.25 -18.40
CA PRO A 97 7.72 -6.22 -19.34
C PRO A 97 7.70 -7.66 -18.78
N PRO A 98 7.32 -8.66 -19.58
CA PRO A 98 7.17 -10.03 -19.10
C PRO A 98 8.50 -10.71 -18.83
N THR A 99 8.51 -11.65 -17.88
CA THR A 99 9.64 -12.54 -17.61
C THR A 99 9.43 -13.88 -18.32
N TYR A 100 10.47 -14.40 -18.98
CA TYR A 100 10.41 -15.66 -19.71
C TYR A 100 11.00 -16.82 -18.89
N ARG A 101 10.37 -18.00 -18.97
CA ARG A 101 10.86 -19.25 -18.39
C ARG A 101 10.55 -20.41 -19.34
N TYR A 102 11.57 -21.20 -19.68
CA TYR A 102 11.40 -22.44 -20.44
C TYR A 102 11.15 -23.61 -19.50
N VAL A 103 10.22 -24.49 -19.87
CA VAL A 103 9.90 -25.71 -19.12
C VAL A 103 9.90 -26.91 -20.08
N ASN A 104 10.53 -28.01 -19.67
CA ASN A 104 10.54 -29.25 -20.42
C ASN A 104 9.39 -30.13 -19.94
N LEU A 105 8.39 -30.33 -20.79
CA LEU A 105 7.33 -31.31 -20.55
C LEU A 105 7.80 -32.66 -21.09
N LYS A 106 8.29 -33.54 -20.21
CA LYS A 106 8.47 -34.95 -20.57
C LYS A 106 7.11 -35.63 -20.51
N ALA A 107 6.66 -36.21 -21.62
CA ALA A 107 5.56 -37.17 -21.59
C ALA A 107 6.07 -38.46 -20.91
N PHE A 108 5.30 -38.98 -19.96
CA PHE A 108 5.56 -40.27 -19.31
C PHE A 108 5.14 -41.42 -20.23
#